data_AF-A0A947HVK5-F1
#
_entry.id   AF-A0A947HVK5-F1
#
_cell.length_a   1.000
_cell.length_b   1.000
_cell.length_c   1.000
_cell.angle_alpha   90.00
_cell.angle_beta   90.00
_cell.angle_gamma   90.00
#
_symmetry.space_group_name_H-M   'P 1'
#
loop_
_entity.id
_entity.type
_entity.pdbx_description
1 polymer ?
#
loop_
_entity_poly.entity_id
_entity_poly.type
_entity_poly.pdbx_seq_one_letter_code
_entity_poly.pdbx_strand_id
1 'polypeptide(L)'
;MRTTFETTDQLSEFIASIAPEDFHAKRVPSLSNATLGVLHAGALTIHAIGRGLAFARGLDDKHTVKQVDRLLSNFGFDVERFRKVSIRLGQLGTPRRGHEWLLGPRLRSIPSGSSSGAPRP
;
A
#
# COMPACT_ATOMS: atom_id res chain seq x y z
N MET A 1 5.02 -16.20 -17.24
CA MET A 1 6.36 -16.42 -16.67
C MET A 1 6.46 -15.55 -15.42
N ARG A 2 6.53 -16.15 -14.22
CA ARG A 2 6.62 -15.41 -12.95
C ARG A 2 8.08 -15.43 -12.51
N THR A 3 8.84 -14.42 -12.93
CA THR A 3 10.25 -14.28 -12.56
C THR A 3 10.28 -13.73 -11.14
N THR A 4 10.51 -14.59 -10.15
CA THR A 4 10.70 -14.16 -8.77
C THR A 4 12.19 -13.94 -8.59
N PHE A 5 12.59 -12.69 -8.41
CA PHE A 5 13.97 -12.33 -8.13
C PHE A 5 14.20 -12.46 -6.62
N GLU A 6 15.00 -13.44 -6.22
CA GLU A 6 15.26 -13.72 -4.80
C GLU A 6 16.66 -13.26 -4.36
N THR A 7 17.58 -13.03 -5.32
CA THR A 7 18.95 -12.62 -5.04
C THR A 7 19.41 -11.42 -5.86
N THR A 8 20.40 -10.70 -5.34
CA THR A 8 21.07 -9.59 -6.05
C THR A 8 21.74 -10.07 -7.34
N ASP A 9 22.25 -11.30 -7.38
CA ASP A 9 22.95 -11.84 -8.55
C ASP A 9 21.98 -12.06 -9.72
N GLN A 10 20.81 -12.64 -9.46
CA GLN A 10 19.74 -12.80 -10.45
C GLN A 10 19.28 -11.44 -10.99
N LEU A 11 19.16 -10.43 -10.12
CA LEU A 11 18.83 -9.06 -10.54
C LEU A 11 19.95 -8.42 -11.36
N SER A 12 21.21 -8.67 -11.01
CA SER A 12 22.36 -8.09 -11.71
C SER A 12 22.53 -8.69 -13.09
N GLU A 13 22.33 -10.00 -13.24
CA GLU A 13 22.32 -10.68 -14.54
C GLU A 13 21.18 -10.15 -15.42
N PHE A 14 19.98 -10.05 -14.87
CA PHE A 14 18.83 -9.49 -15.59
C PHE A 14 19.05 -8.03 -16.00
N ILE A 15 19.49 -7.17 -15.08
CA ILE A 15 19.76 -5.77 -15.35
C ILE A 15 20.87 -5.63 -16.39
N ALA A 16 21.94 -6.42 -16.31
CA ALA A 16 23.00 -6.43 -17.32
C ALA A 16 22.47 -6.81 -18.71
N SER A 17 21.53 -7.76 -18.80
CA SER A 17 20.94 -8.20 -20.08
C SER A 17 20.09 -7.16 -20.79
N ILE A 18 19.56 -6.16 -20.07
CA ILE A 18 18.73 -5.08 -20.61
C ILE A 18 19.44 -3.73 -20.63
N ALA A 19 20.64 -3.66 -20.04
CA ALA A 19 21.40 -2.43 -19.95
C ALA A 19 22.00 -2.05 -21.32
N PRO A 20 21.99 -0.75 -21.69
CA PRO A 20 22.72 -0.26 -22.85
C PRO A 20 24.23 -0.54 -22.77
N GLU A 21 24.91 -0.59 -23.92
CA GLU A 21 26.36 -0.87 -23.99
C GLU A 21 27.22 0.15 -23.22
N ASP A 22 26.78 1.40 -23.12
CA ASP A 22 27.47 2.48 -22.39
C ASP A 22 27.08 2.56 -20.91
N PHE A 23 26.31 1.59 -20.41
CA PHE A 23 25.86 1.58 -19.03
C PHE A 23 27.02 1.29 -18.07
N HIS A 24 27.33 2.25 -17.21
CA HIS A 24 28.47 2.15 -16.31
C HIS A 24 28.39 0.91 -15.40
N ALA A 25 29.43 0.08 -15.41
CA ALA A 25 29.44 -1.23 -14.75
C ALA A 25 29.03 -1.22 -13.26
N LYS A 26 29.38 -0.16 -12.50
CA LYS A 26 28.96 -0.03 -11.08
C LYS A 26 27.48 0.29 -10.88
N ARG A 27 26.77 0.75 -11.92
CA ARG A 27 25.34 1.06 -11.85
C ARG A 27 24.48 -0.21 -11.84
N VAL A 28 24.94 -1.30 -12.47
CA VAL A 28 24.26 -2.60 -12.45
C VAL A 28 24.08 -3.11 -11.02
N PRO A 29 25.12 -3.36 -10.21
CA PRO A 29 24.95 -3.86 -8.85
C PRO A 29 24.25 -2.84 -7.93
N SER A 30 24.42 -1.53 -8.18
CA SER A 30 23.70 -0.50 -7.43
C SER A 30 22.19 -0.58 -7.67
N LEU A 31 21.77 -0.74 -8.93
CA LEU A 31 20.37 -0.86 -9.30
C LEU A 31 19.78 -2.19 -8.81
N SER A 32 20.54 -3.28 -8.87
CA SER A 32 20.13 -4.58 -8.32
C SER A 32 19.86 -4.51 -6.82
N ASN A 33 20.79 -3.93 -6.05
CA ASN A 33 20.64 -3.75 -4.61
C ASN A 33 19.45 -2.85 -4.27
N ALA A 34 19.28 -1.74 -5.00
CA ALA A 34 18.14 -0.85 -4.81
C ALA A 34 16.81 -1.57 -5.10
N THR A 35 16.75 -2.34 -6.19
CA THR A 35 15.57 -3.12 -6.57
C THR A 35 15.22 -4.17 -5.52
N LEU A 36 16.20 -4.94 -5.06
CA LEU A 36 16.02 -5.91 -3.98
C LEU A 36 15.50 -5.23 -2.70
N GLY A 37 16.08 -4.08 -2.36
CA GLY A 37 15.64 -3.25 -1.24
C GLY A 37 14.18 -2.81 -1.35
N VAL A 38 13.77 -2.32 -2.52
CA VAL A 38 12.37 -1.91 -2.78
C VAL A 38 11.41 -3.10 -2.66
N LEU A 39 11.76 -4.26 -3.22
CA LEU A 39 10.91 -5.45 -3.16
C LEU A 39 10.67 -5.90 -1.71
N HIS A 40 11.72 -5.96 -0.89
CA HIS A 40 11.58 -6.31 0.53
C HIS A 40 10.90 -5.22 1.35
N ALA A 41 11.24 -3.94 1.11
CA ALA A 41 10.63 -2.82 1.79
C ALA A 41 9.12 -2.74 1.53
N GLY A 42 8.66 -3.05 0.31
CA GLY A 42 7.24 -3.11 -0.02
C GLY A 42 6.49 -4.11 0.85
N ALA A 43 7.00 -5.34 0.97
CA ALA A 43 6.40 -6.36 1.82
C ALA A 43 6.36 -5.94 3.29
N LEU A 44 7.46 -5.40 3.83
CA LEU A 44 7.54 -4.92 5.22
C LEU A 44 6.57 -3.77 5.48
N THR A 45 6.44 -2.85 4.52
CA THR A 45 5.56 -1.68 4.62
C THR A 45 4.10 -2.09 4.70
N ILE A 46 3.65 -3.07 3.91
CA ILE A 46 2.28 -3.61 3.98
C ILE A 46 1.99 -4.15 5.38
N HIS A 47 2.92 -4.90 5.97
CA HIS A 47 2.79 -5.43 7.33
C HIS A 47 2.76 -4.32 8.38
N ALA A 48 3.58 -3.28 8.23
CA ALA A 48 3.62 -2.15 9.14
C ALA A 48 2.32 -1.33 9.09
N ILE A 49 1.77 -1.08 7.89
CA ILE A 49 0.49 -0.38 7.72
C ILE A 49 -0.66 -1.19 8.32
N GLY A 50 -0.69 -2.50 8.07
CA GLY A 50 -1.70 -3.39 8.64
C GLY A 50 -1.69 -3.36 10.17
N ARG A 51 -0.51 -3.51 10.79
CA ARG A 51 -0.35 -3.41 12.26
C ARG A 51 -0.73 -2.02 12.80
N GLY A 52 -0.37 -0.95 12.09
CA GLY A 52 -0.81 0.41 12.45
C GLY A 52 -2.33 0.56 12.41
N LEU A 53 -3.00 -0.06 11.44
CA LEU A 53 -4.46 -0.09 11.34
C LEU A 53 -5.11 -0.90 12.47
N ALA A 54 -4.56 -2.06 12.81
CA ALA A 54 -4.99 -2.86 13.95
C ALA A 54 -4.91 -2.06 15.25
N PHE A 55 -3.76 -1.44 15.51
CA PHE A 55 -3.56 -0.60 16.69
C PHE A 55 -4.56 0.56 16.74
N ALA A 56 -4.75 1.28 15.62
CA ALA A 56 -5.65 2.43 15.58
C ALA A 56 -7.14 2.08 15.77
N ARG A 57 -7.54 0.83 15.51
CA ARG A 57 -8.94 0.38 15.53
C ARG A 57 -9.25 -0.70 16.57
N GLY A 58 -8.26 -1.17 17.34
CA GLY A 58 -8.42 -2.29 18.27
C GLY A 58 -8.81 -3.59 17.56
N LEU A 59 -8.25 -3.84 16.38
CA LEU A 59 -8.51 -5.03 15.57
C LEU A 59 -7.34 -6.00 15.62
N ASP A 60 -7.55 -7.21 15.09
CA ASP A 60 -6.52 -8.22 14.93
C ASP A 60 -5.53 -7.88 13.79
N ASP A 61 -4.24 -8.08 14.07
CA ASP A 61 -3.13 -7.81 13.15
C ASP A 61 -3.24 -8.63 11.85
N LYS A 62 -3.57 -9.92 11.94
CA LYS A 62 -3.65 -10.78 10.76
C LYS A 62 -4.76 -10.32 9.82
N HIS A 63 -5.92 -9.95 10.36
CA HIS A 63 -7.05 -9.47 9.56
C HIS A 63 -6.78 -8.14 8.88
N THR A 64 -6.14 -7.20 9.59
CA THR A 64 -5.83 -5.86 9.04
C THR A 64 -4.66 -5.89 8.06
N VAL A 65 -3.62 -6.68 8.29
CA VAL A 65 -2.55 -6.93 7.30
C VAL A 65 -3.14 -7.53 6.02
N LYS A 66 -4.00 -8.55 6.14
CA LYS A 66 -4.69 -9.15 4.98
C LYS A 66 -5.58 -8.16 4.25
N GLN A 67 -6.21 -7.23 4.97
CA GLN A 67 -7.02 -6.18 4.37
C GLN A 67 -6.17 -5.24 3.52
N VAL A 68 -5.01 -4.78 4.02
CA VAL A 68 -4.11 -3.88 3.30
C VAL A 68 -3.49 -4.57 2.09
N ASP A 69 -3.03 -5.81 2.26
CA ASP A 69 -2.47 -6.63 1.17
C ASP A 69 -3.47 -6.82 0.01
N ARG A 70 -4.72 -7.16 0.32
CA ARG A 70 -5.81 -7.29 -0.68
C ARG A 70 -6.14 -5.97 -1.36
N LEU A 71 -6.09 -4.84 -0.64
CA LEU A 71 -6.33 -3.53 -1.22
C LEU A 71 -5.27 -3.20 -2.28
N LEU A 72 -3.99 -3.41 -1.95
CA LEU A 72 -2.87 -3.05 -2.82
C LEU A 72 -2.63 -4.06 -3.95
N SER A 73 -3.09 -5.30 -3.78
CA SER A 73 -3.07 -6.33 -4.83
C SER A 73 -4.28 -6.27 -5.77
N ASN A 74 -5.23 -5.36 -5.53
CA ASN A 74 -6.43 -5.25 -6.37
C ASN A 74 -6.13 -4.44 -7.64
N PHE A 75 -6.08 -5.11 -8.80
CA PHE A 75 -5.88 -4.46 -10.11
C PHE A 75 -6.94 -3.41 -10.47
N GLY A 76 -8.14 -3.50 -9.88
CA GLY A 76 -9.19 -2.48 -10.05
C GLY A 76 -8.99 -1.23 -9.19
N PHE A 77 -7.99 -1.21 -8.29
CA PHE A 77 -7.69 -0.08 -7.43
C PHE A 77 -6.62 0.82 -8.06
N ASP A 78 -7.04 1.97 -8.58
CA ASP A 78 -6.13 2.99 -9.12
C ASP A 78 -5.51 3.83 -7.99
N VAL A 79 -4.34 3.42 -7.53
CA VAL A 79 -3.59 4.10 -6.46
C VAL A 79 -3.31 5.57 -6.80
N GLU A 80 -2.94 5.89 -8.04
CA GLU A 80 -2.59 7.25 -8.45
C GLU A 80 -3.80 8.18 -8.46
N ARG A 81 -4.97 7.66 -8.85
CA ARG A 81 -6.23 8.41 -8.74
C ARG A 81 -6.55 8.79 -7.30
N PHE A 82 -6.30 7.90 -6.34
CA PHE A 82 -6.58 8.16 -4.92
C PHE A 82 -5.45 8.90 -4.18
N ARG A 83 -4.22 8.89 -4.71
CA ARG A 83 -3.09 9.67 -4.18
C ARG A 83 -3.41 11.17 -4.12
N LYS A 84 -4.03 11.73 -5.17
CA LYS A 84 -4.41 13.15 -5.23
C LYS A 84 -5.43 13.56 -4.15
N VAL A 85 -6.33 12.65 -3.78
CA VAL A 85 -7.35 12.87 -2.74
C VAL A 85 -6.73 12.82 -1.34
N SER A 86 -5.81 11.88 -1.12
CA SER A 86 -5.18 11.67 0.20
C SER A 86 -4.29 12.84 0.61
N ILE A 87 -3.52 13.43 -0.33
CA ILE A 87 -2.73 14.64 -0.07
C ILE A 87 -3.66 15.80 0.32
N ARG A 88 -4.80 15.93 -0.38
CA ARG A 88 -5.80 16.98 -0.10
C ARG A 88 -6.43 16.84 1.28
N LEU A 89 -6.69 15.60 1.74
CA LEU A 89 -7.18 15.34 3.10
C LEU A 89 -6.12 15.59 4.17
N GLY A 90 -4.85 15.28 3.88
CA GLY A 90 -3.73 15.61 4.77
C GLY A 90 -3.54 17.12 4.97
N GLN A 91 -3.78 17.91 3.92
CA GLN A 91 -3.75 19.38 3.98
C GLN A 91 -4.94 20.01 4.70
N LEU A 92 -6.08 19.30 4.78
CA LEU A 92 -7.29 19.76 5.46
C LEU A 92 -7.32 19.45 6.96
N GLY A 93 -6.28 18.77 7.48
CA GLY A 93 -6.23 18.29 8.86
C GLY A 93 -7.13 17.08 9.07
N THR A 94 -6.65 16.08 9.80
CA THR A 94 -7.49 14.92 10.14
C THR A 94 -8.74 15.41 10.87
N PRO A 95 -9.93 15.05 10.39
CA PRO A 95 -11.16 15.41 11.06
C PRO A 95 -11.16 14.80 12.50
N ARG A 96 -10.88 15.60 13.55
CA ARG A 96 -10.83 15.18 14.98
C ARG A 96 -12.21 14.85 15.56
N ARG A 97 -12.65 13.58 15.49
CA ARG A 97 -13.96 13.05 15.97
C ARG A 97 -14.94 14.13 16.53
N GLY A 98 -15.86 14.65 15.69
CA GLY A 98 -16.83 15.71 16.08
C GLY A 98 -17.26 16.75 15.03
N HIS A 99 -16.69 16.74 13.82
CA HIS A 99 -16.83 17.80 12.78
C HIS A 99 -17.36 17.24 11.45
N GLU A 100 -18.33 16.32 11.51
CA GLU A 100 -18.96 15.65 10.35
C GLU A 100 -19.54 16.62 9.28
N TRP A 101 -19.68 17.90 9.63
CA TRP A 101 -20.17 18.98 8.78
C TRP A 101 -19.17 19.49 7.72
N LEU A 102 -17.88 19.14 7.80
CA LEU A 102 -16.83 19.59 6.86
C LEU A 102 -16.75 18.77 5.56
N LEU A 103 -17.49 17.66 5.44
CA LEU A 103 -17.53 16.86 4.21
C LEU A 103 -18.74 17.30 3.35
N GLY A 104 -18.45 17.66 2.11
CA GLY A 104 -19.46 18.07 1.13
C GLY A 104 -20.52 16.97 0.89
N PRO A 105 -21.69 17.32 0.31
CA PRO A 105 -22.89 16.47 0.28
C PRO A 105 -22.70 15.05 -0.27
N ARG A 106 -21.69 14.82 -1.12
CA ARG A 106 -21.41 13.53 -1.76
C ARG A 106 -20.79 12.46 -0.84
N LEU A 107 -20.27 12.80 0.33
CA LEU A 107 -19.66 11.82 1.25
C LEU A 107 -20.60 11.36 2.37
N ARG A 108 -21.81 11.95 2.47
CA ARG A 108 -22.84 11.54 3.45
C ARG A 108 -23.56 10.24 3.13
N SER A 109 -23.46 9.75 1.89
CA SER A 109 -24.27 8.64 1.39
C SER A 109 -23.55 7.29 1.32
N ILE A 110 -22.36 7.14 1.93
CA ILE A 110 -21.68 5.84 2.00
C ILE A 110 -22.23 5.12 3.24
N PRO A 111 -23.03 4.04 3.09
CA PRO A 111 -23.55 3.33 4.24
C PRO A 111 -22.38 2.68 5.00
N SER A 112 -22.25 2.99 6.29
CA SER A 112 -21.38 2.24 7.18
C SER A 112 -21.97 0.83 7.35
N GLY A 113 -21.51 -0.12 6.53
CA GLY A 113 -21.87 -1.52 6.67
C GLY A 113 -21.34 -2.09 7.98
N SER A 114 -22.16 -2.04 9.03
CA SER A 114 -22.02 -2.86 10.24
C SER A 114 -23.38 -3.46 10.59
N SER A 115 -23.78 -4.51 9.87
CA SER A 115 -24.87 -5.38 10.30
C SER A 115 -24.34 -6.39 11.33
N SER A 116 -24.35 -6.02 12.61
CA SER A 116 -24.41 -6.98 13.70
C SER A 116 -25.30 -6.43 14.82
N GLY A 117 -26.49 -6.99 14.96
CA GLY A 117 -27.40 -6.68 16.07
C GLY A 117 -28.86 -6.76 15.68
N ALA A 118 -29.38 -7.97 15.48
CA ALA A 118 -30.82 -8.21 15.58
C ALA A 118 -31.18 -8.48 17.06
N PRO A 119 -32.25 -7.89 17.63
CA PRO A 119 -32.78 -8.32 18.91
C PRO A 119 -33.56 -9.63 18.72
N ARG A 120 -33.39 -10.56 19.66
CA ARG A 120 -34.14 -11.83 19.69
C ARG A 120 -35.60 -11.55 20.08
N PRO A 121 -36.59 -12.21 19.44
CA PRO A 121 -37.91 -12.40 20.04
C PRO A 121 -37.87 -13.42 21.17
#